data_AF-A0A7J4EXE7-F1
#
_entry.id   AF-A0A7J4EXE7-F1
#
_cell.length_a   1.000
_cell.length_b   1.000
_cell.length_c   1.000
_cell.angle_alpha   90.00
_cell.angle_beta   90.00
_cell.angle_gamma   90.00
#
_symmetry.space_group_name_H-M   'P 1'
#
loop_
_entity.id
_entity.type
_entity.pdbx_description
1 polymer ?
#
loop_
_entity_poly.entity_id
_entity_poly.type
_entity_poly.pdbx_seq_one_letter_code
_entity_poly.pdbx_strand_id
1 'polypeptide(L)'
;MRKYLLLLIIPLSLHGIFGDVTIAVPAVSKTDYGYVGTTINIDVKVSNGSGHVFIDTLPVTEMDMQSSARVAAKVAFDISNRNQKDYDVYYIVRSKVPIIGGPSAGGALCVATVAELNNWSINRDVMMTGMIYPDGGIGPVGGILEKLKSAKMSGARYFLIPYGERYITVEDPYLEGGNITVDVVEYGRELGIEVIEVRSIYDAIYYFTNHSLVEENYTSNPVLESIYRKKMKELADKRLHLLQYIWTNTHLHLP
;
A
#
# COMPACT_ATOMS: atom_id res chain seq x y z
N MET A 1 9.02 68.18 -17.22
CA MET A 1 8.44 66.88 -17.63
C MET A 1 8.76 65.84 -16.55
N ARG A 2 7.78 65.49 -15.70
CA ARG A 2 7.92 64.45 -14.66
C ARG A 2 7.81 63.07 -15.32
N LYS A 3 8.89 62.27 -15.29
CA LYS A 3 8.87 60.87 -15.73
C LYS A 3 8.29 60.02 -14.59
N TYR A 4 7.13 59.42 -14.81
CA TYR A 4 6.58 58.40 -13.92
C TYR A 4 7.24 57.07 -14.23
N LEU A 5 7.97 56.52 -13.26
CA LEU A 5 8.56 55.19 -13.31
C LEU A 5 7.49 54.20 -12.82
N LEU A 6 6.84 53.50 -13.74
CA LEU A 6 5.93 52.39 -13.45
C LEU A 6 6.76 51.15 -13.08
N LEU A 7 6.86 50.85 -11.79
CA LEU A 7 7.43 49.60 -11.27
C LEU A 7 6.42 48.47 -11.50
N LEU A 8 6.71 47.61 -12.47
CA LEU A 8 5.92 46.43 -12.81
C LEU A 8 6.26 45.34 -11.79
N ILE A 9 5.38 45.14 -10.80
CA ILE A 9 5.51 44.07 -9.80
C ILE A 9 5.12 42.76 -10.50
N ILE A 10 6.13 42.02 -10.95
CA ILE A 10 5.95 40.66 -11.45
C ILE A 10 5.61 39.78 -10.24
N PRO A 11 4.45 39.11 -10.17
CA PRO A 11 4.20 38.14 -9.12
C PRO A 11 5.20 37.01 -9.30
N LEU A 12 6.14 36.89 -8.35
CA LEU A 12 7.05 35.76 -8.27
C LEU A 12 6.20 34.55 -7.86
N SER A 13 5.71 33.80 -8.86
CA SER A 13 5.04 32.53 -8.62
C SER A 13 6.07 31.57 -8.02
N LEU A 14 6.14 31.54 -6.69
CA LEU A 14 6.78 30.47 -5.93
C LEU A 14 6.08 29.17 -6.33
N HIS A 15 6.63 28.50 -7.32
CA HIS A 15 6.30 27.10 -7.56
C HIS A 15 6.82 26.38 -6.32
N GLY A 16 5.89 25.97 -5.45
CA GLY A 16 6.21 25.13 -4.31
C GLY A 16 6.79 23.84 -4.86
N ILE A 17 8.12 23.74 -4.83
CA ILE A 17 8.80 22.46 -4.93
C ILE A 17 8.60 21.86 -3.54
N PHE A 18 7.65 20.94 -3.43
CA PHE A 18 7.54 20.08 -2.26
C PHE A 18 8.81 19.21 -2.18
N GLY A 19 9.10 18.68 -0.99
CA GLY A 19 10.37 18.01 -0.70
C GLY A 19 10.61 16.79 -1.60
N ASP A 20 11.78 16.16 -1.47
CA ASP A 20 11.94 14.82 -2.07
C ASP A 20 11.74 13.81 -0.92
N VAL A 21 10.57 13.16 -0.87
CA VAL A 21 10.30 12.08 0.10
C VAL A 21 10.72 10.75 -0.52
N THR A 22 11.73 10.11 0.07
CA THR A 22 12.12 8.74 -0.27
C THR A 22 11.56 7.75 0.76
N ILE A 23 10.90 6.70 0.29
CA ILE A 23 10.44 5.58 1.12
C ILE A 23 11.05 4.26 0.66
N ALA A 24 11.47 3.43 1.62
CA ALA A 24 11.95 2.08 1.38
C ALA A 24 10.79 1.09 1.48
N VAL A 25 10.61 0.26 0.46
CA VAL A 25 9.50 -0.69 0.35
C VAL A 25 10.03 -2.11 0.16
N PRO A 26 9.57 -3.09 0.94
CA PRO A 26 9.92 -4.49 0.75
C PRO A 26 9.24 -5.04 -0.50
N ALA A 27 9.97 -5.83 -1.29
CA ALA A 27 9.45 -6.51 -2.47
C ALA A 27 9.94 -7.97 -2.49
N VAL A 28 9.35 -8.77 -3.37
CA VAL A 28 9.82 -10.13 -3.66
C VAL A 28 10.36 -10.18 -5.07
N SER A 29 11.50 -10.83 -5.24
CA SER A 29 12.06 -11.18 -6.54
C SER A 29 11.90 -12.68 -6.76
N LYS A 30 11.47 -13.07 -7.96
CA LYS A 30 11.46 -14.48 -8.36
C LYS A 30 12.88 -14.89 -8.77
N THR A 31 13.38 -15.99 -8.21
CA THR A 31 14.65 -16.63 -8.58
C THR A 31 14.39 -18.10 -8.94
N ASP A 32 15.38 -18.78 -9.52
CA ASP A 32 15.28 -20.21 -9.87
C ASP A 32 15.08 -21.12 -8.65
N TYR A 33 15.43 -20.64 -7.45
CA TYR A 33 15.35 -21.39 -6.18
C TYR A 33 14.20 -20.91 -5.27
N GLY A 34 13.29 -20.06 -5.78
CA GLY A 34 12.16 -19.52 -5.03
C GLY A 34 12.12 -17.99 -4.97
N TYR A 35 11.33 -17.45 -4.06
CA TYR A 35 11.22 -16.00 -3.85
C TYR A 35 12.27 -15.51 -2.86
N VAL A 36 12.95 -14.42 -3.22
CA VAL A 36 13.91 -13.74 -2.33
C VAL A 36 13.39 -12.34 -2.04
N GLY A 37 13.35 -11.99 -0.76
CA GLY A 37 13.01 -10.64 -0.33
C GLY A 37 14.06 -9.63 -0.77
N THR A 38 13.62 -8.49 -1.27
CA THR A 38 14.46 -7.34 -1.62
C THR A 38 13.82 -6.07 -1.08
N THR A 39 14.53 -4.95 -1.16
CA THR A 39 14.03 -3.63 -0.78
C THR A 39 14.28 -2.67 -1.92
N ILE A 40 13.26 -1.89 -2.24
CA ILE A 40 13.29 -0.87 -3.28
C ILE A 40 13.11 0.50 -2.65
N ASN A 41 13.82 1.49 -3.17
CA ASN A 41 13.60 2.88 -2.78
C ASN A 41 12.74 3.56 -3.85
N ILE A 42 11.74 4.28 -3.37
CA ILE A 42 10.81 5.02 -4.22
C ILE A 42 10.86 6.48 -3.76
N ASP A 43 11.21 7.36 -4.69
CA ASP A 43 11.12 8.80 -4.47
C ASP A 43 9.75 9.28 -4.92
N VAL A 44 9.11 10.11 -4.09
CA VAL A 44 7.82 10.71 -4.34
C VAL A 44 7.99 12.22 -4.40
N LYS A 45 7.45 12.83 -5.46
CA LYS A 45 7.39 14.28 -5.63
C LYS A 45 5.99 14.70 -6.00
N VAL A 46 5.55 15.83 -5.47
CA VAL A 46 4.30 16.46 -5.88
C VAL A 46 4.57 17.86 -6.41
N SER A 47 3.96 18.22 -7.54
CA SER A 47 4.00 19.58 -8.07
C SER A 47 2.61 20.03 -8.49
N ASN A 48 2.42 21.34 -8.66
CA ASN A 48 1.21 21.85 -9.30
C ASN A 48 1.08 21.24 -10.72
N GLY A 49 -0.13 20.86 -11.11
CA GLY A 49 -0.37 20.07 -12.32
C GLY A 49 -1.85 19.94 -12.65
N SER A 50 -2.21 18.86 -13.37
CA SER A 50 -3.57 18.62 -13.86
C SER A 50 -4.16 17.28 -13.40
N GLY A 51 -3.61 16.68 -12.35
CA GLY A 51 -4.11 15.43 -11.76
C GLY A 51 -3.47 14.17 -12.32
N HIS A 52 -2.31 14.28 -12.97
CA HIS A 52 -1.62 13.13 -13.53
C HIS A 52 -0.77 12.39 -12.49
N VAL A 53 -0.63 11.09 -12.71
CA VAL A 53 0.26 10.23 -11.93
C VAL A 53 1.29 9.64 -12.88
N PHE A 54 2.55 10.03 -12.68
CA PHE A 54 3.70 9.59 -13.44
C PHE A 54 4.49 8.57 -12.64
N ILE A 55 4.98 7.56 -13.34
CA ILE A 55 5.74 6.47 -12.75
C ILE A 55 6.96 6.27 -13.65
N ASP A 56 8.12 6.66 -13.14
CA ASP A 56 9.41 6.47 -13.78
C ASP A 56 10.10 5.28 -13.10
N THR A 57 10.26 4.18 -13.84
CA THR A 57 10.79 2.93 -13.29
C THR A 57 12.03 2.47 -14.02
N LEU A 58 13.05 2.12 -13.23
CA LEU A 58 14.22 1.38 -13.69
C LEU A 58 14.45 0.26 -12.65
N PRO A 59 14.12 -1.01 -12.97
CA PRO A 59 13.76 -1.57 -14.27
C PRO A 59 12.24 -1.61 -14.51
N VAL A 60 11.81 -2.38 -15.53
CA VAL A 60 10.40 -2.48 -15.97
C VAL A 60 9.49 -2.92 -14.82
N THR A 61 8.32 -2.28 -14.74
CA THR A 61 7.26 -2.61 -13.78
C THR A 61 6.03 -3.22 -14.41
N GLU A 62 5.36 -4.08 -13.67
CA GLU A 62 4.06 -4.64 -14.05
C GLU A 62 2.92 -3.61 -13.96
N MET A 63 1.79 -3.92 -14.61
CA MET A 63 0.61 -3.05 -14.64
C MET A 63 0.03 -2.77 -13.24
N ASP A 64 0.09 -3.76 -12.33
CA ASP A 64 -0.47 -3.65 -10.99
C ASP A 64 0.19 -2.56 -10.15
N MET A 65 1.50 -2.35 -10.34
CA MET A 65 2.23 -1.25 -9.70
C MET A 65 1.67 0.11 -10.15
N GLN A 66 1.37 0.25 -11.44
CA GLN A 66 0.82 1.49 -11.99
C GLN A 66 -0.58 1.80 -11.47
N SER A 67 -1.43 0.77 -11.39
CA SER A 67 -2.77 0.88 -10.81
C SER A 67 -2.69 1.24 -9.33
N SER A 68 -1.81 0.59 -8.56
CA SER A 68 -1.62 0.84 -7.13
C SER A 68 -1.17 2.27 -6.85
N ALA A 69 -0.22 2.79 -7.62
CA ALA A 69 0.26 4.17 -7.49
C ALA A 69 -0.84 5.22 -7.74
N ARG A 70 -1.76 4.97 -8.68
CA ARG A 70 -2.90 5.86 -8.95
C ARG A 70 -3.89 5.87 -7.79
N VAL A 71 -4.22 4.70 -7.24
CA VAL A 71 -5.11 4.59 -6.08
C VAL A 71 -4.46 5.25 -4.86
N ALA A 72 -3.17 4.97 -4.62
CA ALA A 72 -2.39 5.58 -3.54
C ALA A 72 -2.40 7.11 -3.61
N ALA A 73 -2.14 7.68 -4.79
CA ALA A 73 -2.19 9.14 -4.99
C ALA A 73 -3.59 9.67 -4.66
N LYS A 74 -4.64 9.06 -5.23
CA LYS A 74 -6.03 9.51 -5.00
C LYS A 74 -6.38 9.52 -3.51
N VAL A 75 -6.10 8.43 -2.81
CA VAL A 75 -6.36 8.31 -1.37
C VAL A 75 -5.55 9.34 -0.59
N ALA A 76 -4.26 9.52 -0.90
CA ALA A 76 -3.41 10.50 -0.23
C ALA A 76 -3.95 11.94 -0.32
N PHE A 77 -4.44 12.34 -1.49
CA PHE A 77 -5.07 13.64 -1.70
C PHE A 77 -6.39 13.78 -0.94
N ASP A 78 -7.23 12.74 -0.96
CA ASP A 78 -8.52 12.72 -0.26
C ASP A 78 -8.31 12.90 1.26
N ILE A 79 -7.43 12.11 1.88
CA ILE A 79 -7.18 12.20 3.33
C ILE A 79 -6.41 13.46 3.74
N SER A 80 -5.70 14.08 2.80
CA SER A 80 -5.02 15.37 3.02
C SER A 80 -5.94 16.57 2.75
N ASN A 81 -7.22 16.33 2.42
CA ASN A 81 -8.21 17.34 2.05
C ASN A 81 -7.71 18.30 0.95
N ARG A 82 -7.09 17.73 -0.09
CA ARG A 82 -6.57 18.45 -1.25
C ARG A 82 -7.16 17.87 -2.53
N ASN A 83 -7.43 18.73 -3.51
CA ASN A 83 -7.94 18.30 -4.79
C ASN A 83 -6.79 17.82 -5.68
N GLN A 84 -6.73 16.50 -5.96
CA GLN A 84 -5.69 15.93 -6.82
C GLN A 84 -5.61 16.60 -8.19
N LYS A 85 -6.72 17.12 -8.74
CA LYS A 85 -6.73 17.75 -10.08
C LYS A 85 -5.81 18.96 -10.20
N ASP A 86 -5.38 19.54 -9.09
CA ASP A 86 -4.52 20.72 -9.07
C ASP A 86 -3.02 20.34 -9.02
N TYR A 87 -2.70 19.05 -8.97
CA TYR A 87 -1.36 18.52 -8.74
C TYR A 87 -1.02 17.33 -9.62
N ASP A 88 0.25 17.18 -9.97
CA ASP A 88 0.80 15.97 -10.55
C ASP A 88 1.68 15.25 -9.53
N VAL A 89 1.65 13.91 -9.54
CA VAL A 89 2.46 13.05 -8.66
C VAL A 89 3.48 12.29 -9.49
N TYR A 90 4.72 12.28 -9.02
CA TYR A 90 5.81 11.54 -9.64
C TYR A 90 6.33 10.49 -8.67
N TYR A 91 6.25 9.23 -9.09
CA TYR A 91 6.87 8.10 -8.41
C TYR A 91 8.09 7.66 -9.19
N ILE A 92 9.28 7.80 -8.61
CA ILE A 92 10.55 7.41 -9.22
C ILE A 92 11.04 6.15 -8.50
N VAL A 93 10.96 5.02 -9.20
CA VAL A 93 11.33 3.71 -8.66
C VAL A 93 12.68 3.31 -9.22
N ARG A 94 13.62 2.99 -8.32
CA ARG A 94 14.95 2.48 -8.68
C ARG A 94 15.23 1.19 -7.94
N SER A 95 15.55 0.14 -8.69
CA SER A 95 15.89 -1.17 -8.12
C SER A 95 16.96 -1.88 -8.92
N LYS A 96 17.64 -2.82 -8.27
CA LYS A 96 18.55 -3.79 -8.90
C LYS A 96 17.80 -5.06 -9.34
N VAL A 97 16.55 -5.23 -8.93
CA VAL A 97 15.73 -6.41 -9.20
C VAL A 97 15.08 -6.29 -10.56
N PRO A 98 15.21 -7.27 -11.48
CA PRO A 98 14.86 -7.11 -12.91
C PRO A 98 13.41 -6.72 -13.22
N ILE A 99 12.45 -7.16 -12.41
CA ILE A 99 11.02 -6.87 -12.58
C ILE A 99 10.42 -6.58 -11.21
N ILE A 100 9.63 -5.51 -11.12
CA ILE A 100 8.89 -5.14 -9.90
C ILE A 100 7.39 -5.12 -10.25
N GLY A 101 6.59 -5.78 -9.41
CA GLY A 101 5.16 -5.91 -9.65
C GLY A 101 4.35 -6.04 -8.37
N GLY A 102 3.04 -6.19 -8.57
CA GLY A 102 2.05 -6.36 -7.51
C GLY A 102 1.61 -5.06 -6.82
N PRO A 103 0.41 -5.07 -6.21
CA PRO A 103 -0.18 -3.89 -5.59
C PRO A 103 0.40 -3.56 -4.20
N SER A 104 1.31 -4.39 -3.66
CA SER A 104 1.72 -4.37 -2.25
C SER A 104 2.48 -3.13 -1.78
N ALA A 105 2.94 -2.29 -2.70
CA ALA A 105 3.56 -1.00 -2.37
C ALA A 105 2.52 0.11 -2.10
N GLY A 106 1.25 -0.12 -2.40
CA GLY A 106 0.22 0.93 -2.42
C GLY A 106 0.08 1.70 -1.10
N GLY A 107 0.09 0.98 0.02
CA GLY A 107 0.06 1.62 1.35
C GLY A 107 1.27 2.55 1.55
N ALA A 108 2.48 2.07 1.25
CA ALA A 108 3.71 2.85 1.39
C ALA A 108 3.73 4.08 0.47
N LEU A 109 3.29 3.94 -0.79
CA LEU A 109 3.16 5.06 -1.73
C LEU A 109 2.20 6.13 -1.23
N CYS A 110 1.09 5.70 -0.62
CA CYS A 110 0.10 6.62 -0.05
C CYS A 110 0.70 7.39 1.13
N VAL A 111 1.36 6.69 2.08
CA VAL A 111 2.07 7.34 3.20
C VAL A 111 3.09 8.36 2.70
N ALA A 112 3.93 7.98 1.72
CA ALA A 112 4.96 8.87 1.18
C ALA A 112 4.35 10.10 0.49
N THR A 113 3.25 9.94 -0.24
CA THR A 113 2.53 11.06 -0.88
C THR A 113 1.92 11.99 0.16
N VAL A 114 1.32 11.46 1.23
CA VAL A 114 0.81 12.27 2.34
C VAL A 114 1.93 13.04 3.02
N ALA A 115 3.06 12.37 3.29
CA ALA A 115 4.21 13.02 3.89
C ALA A 115 4.75 14.15 3.00
N GLU A 116 4.81 13.92 1.69
CA GLU A 116 5.25 14.90 0.71
C GLU A 116 4.32 16.13 0.64
N LEU A 117 3.00 15.90 0.57
CA LEU A 117 2.00 16.98 0.57
C LEU A 117 2.08 17.87 1.82
N ASN A 118 2.44 17.28 2.96
CA ASN A 118 2.49 17.96 4.25
C ASN A 118 3.91 18.36 4.68
N ASN A 119 4.93 18.09 3.85
CA ASN A 119 6.34 18.27 4.18
C ASN A 119 6.74 17.60 5.51
N TRP A 120 6.28 16.36 5.71
CA TRP A 120 6.60 15.53 6.87
C TRP A 120 7.79 14.62 6.60
N SER A 121 8.61 14.39 7.63
CA SER A 121 9.69 13.41 7.57
C SER A 121 9.16 11.99 7.70
N ILE A 122 9.72 11.07 6.91
CA ILE A 122 9.46 9.63 7.01
C ILE A 122 10.47 8.98 7.95
N ASN A 123 9.97 8.20 8.91
CA ASN A 123 10.75 7.35 9.79
C ASN A 123 11.31 6.15 9.02
N ARG A 124 12.63 6.14 8.82
CA ARG A 124 13.34 5.11 8.07
C ARG A 124 13.46 3.76 8.79
N ASP A 125 13.12 3.72 10.09
CA ASP A 125 13.09 2.48 10.86
C ASP A 125 11.81 1.68 10.63
N VAL A 126 10.82 2.25 9.92
CA VAL A 126 9.54 1.62 9.62
C VAL A 126 9.53 1.19 8.16
N MET A 127 9.06 -0.03 7.92
CA MET A 127 8.71 -0.52 6.58
C MET A 127 7.31 -1.11 6.62
N MET A 128 6.64 -1.17 5.47
CA MET A 128 5.32 -1.79 5.38
C MET A 128 5.12 -2.54 4.07
N THR A 129 4.21 -3.50 4.09
CA THR A 129 3.63 -4.10 2.90
C THR A 129 2.10 -4.04 3.02
N GLY A 130 1.41 -3.82 1.90
CA GLY A 130 -0.05 -3.75 1.90
C GLY A 130 -0.59 -3.07 0.65
N MET A 131 -1.63 -3.66 0.07
CA MET A 131 -2.40 -2.99 -0.97
C MET A 131 -3.22 -1.87 -0.34
N ILE A 132 -3.26 -0.70 -0.97
CA ILE A 132 -4.16 0.38 -0.54
C ILE A 132 -5.50 0.22 -1.25
N TYR A 133 -6.59 0.20 -0.48
CA TYR A 133 -7.93 0.28 -1.02
C TYR A 133 -8.38 1.73 -1.21
N PRO A 134 -9.33 2.02 -2.12
CA PRO A 134 -9.82 3.38 -2.35
C PRO A 134 -10.46 4.06 -1.13
N ASP A 135 -10.86 3.29 -0.11
CA ASP A 135 -11.40 3.78 1.16
C ASP A 135 -10.32 4.04 2.24
N GLY A 136 -9.05 3.81 1.92
CA GLY A 136 -7.94 3.94 2.86
C GLY A 136 -7.61 2.68 3.66
N GLY A 137 -8.33 1.58 3.44
CA GLY A 137 -8.02 0.27 4.06
C GLY A 137 -6.73 -0.34 3.51
N ILE A 138 -6.04 -1.13 4.35
CA ILE A 138 -4.84 -1.89 3.96
C ILE A 138 -5.21 -3.35 3.72
N GLY A 139 -5.02 -3.81 2.48
CA GLY A 139 -5.38 -5.15 2.01
C GLY A 139 -4.23 -6.16 1.97
N PRO A 140 -4.58 -7.46 1.85
CA PRO A 140 -3.66 -8.59 1.94
C PRO A 140 -2.65 -8.63 0.79
N VAL A 141 -1.53 -9.31 1.01
CA VAL A 141 -0.39 -9.34 0.10
C VAL A 141 0.37 -10.66 0.21
N GLY A 142 0.90 -11.16 -0.92
CA GLY A 142 1.77 -12.33 -0.90
C GLY A 142 3.18 -12.05 -0.39
N GLY A 143 3.86 -13.12 0.03
CA GLY A 143 5.30 -13.13 0.33
C GLY A 143 5.69 -12.34 1.59
N ILE A 144 4.86 -12.40 2.64
CA ILE A 144 5.08 -11.61 3.86
C ILE A 144 6.37 -12.02 4.57
N LEU A 145 6.71 -13.32 4.62
CA LEU A 145 7.94 -13.77 5.30
C LEU A 145 9.19 -13.32 4.57
N GLU A 146 9.21 -13.38 3.24
CA GLU A 146 10.33 -12.92 2.42
C GLU A 146 10.53 -11.41 2.58
N LYS A 147 9.43 -10.65 2.57
CA LYS A 147 9.42 -9.19 2.77
C LYS A 147 9.84 -8.79 4.18
N LEU A 148 9.41 -9.53 5.20
CA LEU A 148 9.82 -9.32 6.58
C LEU A 148 11.34 -9.53 6.75
N LYS A 149 11.88 -10.59 6.13
CA LYS A 149 13.33 -10.82 6.12
C LYS A 149 14.08 -9.68 5.42
N SER A 150 13.59 -9.20 4.26
CA SER A 150 14.26 -8.08 3.57
C SER A 150 14.17 -6.77 4.34
N ALA A 151 13.05 -6.50 5.01
CA ALA A 151 12.91 -5.36 5.90
C ALA A 151 13.93 -5.41 7.05
N LYS A 152 14.06 -6.57 7.71
CA LYS A 152 15.08 -6.77 8.75
C LYS A 152 16.50 -6.57 8.22
N MET A 153 16.83 -7.15 7.07
CA MET A 153 18.14 -7.00 6.42
C MET A 153 18.44 -5.55 6.03
N SER A 154 17.40 -4.76 5.78
CA SER A 154 17.51 -3.32 5.47
C SER A 154 17.62 -2.45 6.72
N GLY A 155 17.59 -3.05 7.91
CA GLY A 155 17.73 -2.35 9.19
C GLY A 155 16.41 -1.81 9.77
N ALA A 156 15.26 -2.19 9.24
CA ALA A 156 13.97 -1.78 9.81
C ALA A 156 13.79 -2.34 11.23
N ARG A 157 13.25 -1.50 12.13
CA ARG A 157 12.85 -1.89 13.49
C ARG A 157 11.38 -2.28 13.57
N TYR A 158 10.55 -1.69 12.72
CA TYR A 158 9.11 -1.94 12.65
C TYR A 158 8.70 -2.39 11.25
N PHE A 159 7.84 -3.40 11.19
CA PHE A 159 7.28 -3.93 9.95
C PHE A 159 5.76 -3.97 10.02
N LEU A 160 5.09 -3.11 9.26
CA LEU A 160 3.64 -3.04 9.23
C LEU A 160 3.09 -4.02 8.19
N ILE A 161 2.13 -4.85 8.60
CA ILE A 161 1.44 -5.82 7.75
C ILE A 161 -0.07 -5.58 7.75
N PRO A 162 -0.81 -6.04 6.72
CA PRO A 162 -2.26 -5.92 6.70
C PRO A 162 -2.89 -6.67 7.87
N TYR A 163 -3.94 -6.09 8.45
CA TYR A 163 -4.72 -6.74 9.51
C TYR A 163 -5.33 -8.07 9.04
N GLY A 164 -5.15 -9.13 9.83
CA GLY A 164 -5.62 -10.48 9.51
C GLY A 164 -4.59 -11.36 8.82
N GLU A 165 -3.39 -10.84 8.52
CA GLU A 165 -2.29 -11.59 7.91
C GLU A 165 -1.21 -12.02 8.94
N ARG A 166 -1.52 -11.97 10.23
CA ARG A 166 -0.62 -12.49 11.28
C ARG A 166 -0.33 -13.99 11.12
N TYR A 167 -1.34 -14.78 10.78
CA TYR A 167 -1.20 -16.22 10.59
C TYR A 167 -1.26 -16.52 9.11
N ILE A 168 -0.15 -16.96 8.53
CA ILE A 168 -0.08 -17.33 7.12
C ILE A 168 0.22 -18.80 6.96
N THR A 169 -0.35 -19.38 5.91
CA THR A 169 -0.08 -20.76 5.53
C THR A 169 1.03 -20.80 4.49
N VAL A 170 2.08 -21.56 4.79
CA VAL A 170 3.22 -21.77 3.89
C VAL A 170 3.31 -23.24 3.56
N GLU A 171 3.62 -23.54 2.31
CA GLU A 171 3.88 -24.91 1.85
C GLU A 171 5.25 -25.37 2.37
N ASP A 172 5.28 -26.48 3.10
CA ASP A 172 6.53 -27.09 3.55
C ASP A 172 6.97 -28.15 2.52
N PRO A 173 8.09 -27.93 1.79
CA PRO A 173 8.55 -28.87 0.77
C PRO A 173 9.02 -30.22 1.34
N TYR A 174 9.19 -30.34 2.66
CA TYR A 174 9.59 -31.57 3.34
C TYR A 174 8.42 -32.35 3.93
N LEU A 175 7.21 -31.79 3.90
CA LEU A 175 5.99 -32.49 4.29
C LEU A 175 5.15 -32.76 3.03
N GLU A 176 4.88 -34.03 2.71
CA GLU A 176 3.99 -34.35 1.59
C GLU A 176 2.60 -33.75 1.82
N GLY A 177 2.28 -32.67 1.09
CA GLY A 177 1.04 -31.91 1.24
C GLY A 177 0.91 -31.15 2.57
N GLY A 178 2.01 -30.96 3.30
CA GLY A 178 1.99 -30.30 4.60
C GLY A 178 2.02 -28.78 4.48
N ASN A 179 0.91 -28.17 4.83
CA ASN A 179 0.81 -26.74 5.05
C ASN A 179 1.18 -26.44 6.51
N ILE A 180 2.17 -25.57 6.74
CA ILE A 180 2.49 -25.06 8.07
C ILE A 180 1.85 -23.68 8.26
N THR A 181 1.28 -23.45 9.43
CA THR A 181 0.82 -22.11 9.82
C THR A 181 1.93 -21.41 10.58
N VAL A 182 2.36 -20.25 10.07
CA VAL A 182 3.41 -19.43 10.67
C VAL A 182 2.78 -18.20 11.30
N ASP A 183 3.09 -17.93 12.57
CA ASP A 183 2.80 -16.65 13.22
C ASP A 183 3.87 -15.64 12.82
N VAL A 184 3.53 -14.72 11.93
CA VAL A 184 4.43 -13.69 11.39
C VAL A 184 4.94 -12.77 12.50
N VAL A 185 4.12 -12.50 13.53
CA VAL A 185 4.51 -11.61 14.64
C VAL A 185 5.56 -12.29 15.52
N GLU A 186 5.39 -13.58 15.81
CA GLU A 186 6.39 -14.37 16.52
C GLU A 186 7.68 -14.46 15.71
N TYR A 187 7.57 -14.78 14.42
CA TYR A 187 8.70 -14.89 13.52
C TYR A 187 9.49 -13.58 13.40
N GLY A 188 8.80 -12.44 13.35
CA GLY A 188 9.45 -11.13 13.41
C GLY A 188 10.24 -10.91 14.69
N ARG A 189 9.68 -11.29 15.85
CA ARG A 189 10.36 -11.18 17.14
C ARG A 189 11.64 -12.01 17.19
N GLU A 190 11.61 -13.24 16.65
CA GLU A 190 12.80 -14.09 16.54
C GLU A 190 13.88 -13.46 15.67
N LEU A 191 13.49 -12.77 14.59
CA LEU A 191 14.40 -12.02 13.72
C LEU A 191 14.84 -10.67 14.33
N GLY A 192 14.27 -10.26 15.46
CA GLY A 192 14.55 -8.98 16.11
C GLY A 192 13.99 -7.77 15.34
N ILE A 193 12.79 -7.90 14.79
CA ILE A 193 12.00 -6.83 14.16
C ILE A 193 10.56 -6.87 14.70
N GLU A 194 9.99 -5.74 15.06
CA GLU A 194 8.63 -5.67 15.60
C GLU A 194 7.61 -5.63 14.46
N VAL A 195 6.72 -6.63 14.41
CA VAL A 195 5.67 -6.72 13.39
C VAL A 195 4.36 -6.20 13.96
N ILE A 196 3.70 -5.31 13.23
CA ILE A 196 2.47 -4.64 13.67
C ILE A 196 1.41 -4.78 12.59
N GLU A 197 0.22 -5.24 12.98
CA GLU A 197 -0.94 -5.29 12.09
C GLU A 197 -1.60 -3.91 11.99
N VAL A 198 -1.79 -3.43 10.77
CA VAL A 198 -2.47 -2.17 10.47
C VAL A 198 -3.72 -2.41 9.64
N ARG A 199 -4.82 -1.72 9.98
CA ARG A 199 -6.09 -1.86 9.25
C ARG A 199 -6.25 -0.78 8.19
N SER A 200 -5.81 0.43 8.50
CA SER A 200 -5.99 1.59 7.63
C SER A 200 -4.68 2.33 7.41
N ILE A 201 -4.69 3.19 6.39
CA ILE A 201 -3.58 4.07 6.10
C ILE A 201 -3.29 5.06 7.24
N TYR A 202 -4.30 5.41 8.04
CA TYR A 202 -4.16 6.29 9.20
C TYR A 202 -3.21 5.70 10.25
N ASP A 203 -3.32 4.40 10.51
CA ASP A 203 -2.39 3.68 11.40
C ASP A 203 -0.96 3.75 10.85
N ALA A 204 -0.79 3.47 9.56
CA ALA A 204 0.52 3.47 8.92
C ALA A 204 1.17 4.87 8.93
N ILE A 205 0.40 5.93 8.63
CA ILE A 205 0.89 7.32 8.66
C ILE A 205 1.41 7.67 10.05
N TYR A 206 0.72 7.25 11.11
CA TYR A 206 1.19 7.48 12.48
C TYR A 206 2.57 6.85 12.72
N TYR A 207 2.77 5.58 12.37
CA TYR A 207 4.06 4.93 12.55
C TYR A 207 5.18 5.57 11.71
N PHE A 208 4.88 5.96 10.47
CA PHE A 208 5.88 6.52 9.58
C PHE A 208 6.21 7.99 9.85
N THR A 209 5.27 8.78 10.37
CA THR A 209 5.42 10.24 10.43
C THR A 209 5.27 10.81 11.84
N ASN A 210 4.80 10.01 12.80
CA ASN A 210 4.40 10.43 14.15
C ASN A 210 3.28 11.51 14.15
N HIS A 211 2.54 11.64 13.04
CA HIS A 211 1.38 12.49 12.90
C HIS A 211 0.10 11.65 12.84
N SER A 212 -0.93 12.07 13.56
CA SER A 212 -2.25 11.44 13.52
C SER A 212 -3.17 12.24 12.61
N LEU A 213 -3.77 11.56 11.64
CA LEU A 213 -4.88 12.08 10.85
C LEU A 213 -6.18 11.51 11.42
N VAL A 214 -7.25 12.32 11.42
CA VAL A 214 -8.57 11.87 11.84
C VAL A 214 -9.26 11.23 10.64
N GLU A 215 -9.66 9.98 10.79
CA GLU A 215 -10.50 9.31 9.81
C GLU A 215 -11.88 9.96 9.81
N GLU A 216 -12.26 10.57 8.68
CA GLU A 216 -13.61 11.09 8.52
C GLU A 216 -14.59 9.91 8.47
N ASN A 217 -15.27 9.68 9.60
CA ASN A 217 -16.33 8.68 9.66
C ASN A 217 -17.51 9.16 8.82
N TYR A 218 -17.64 8.61 7.62
CA TYR A 218 -18.84 8.79 6.81
C TYR A 218 -20.05 8.26 7.59
N THR A 219 -21.05 9.12 7.80
CA THR A 219 -22.34 8.69 8.35
C THR A 219 -22.91 7.61 7.44
N SER A 220 -23.17 6.43 7.99
CA SER A 220 -23.77 5.32 7.25
C SER A 220 -25.05 5.79 6.58
N ASN A 221 -25.17 5.55 5.26
CA ASN A 221 -26.42 5.77 4.56
C ASN A 221 -27.29 4.52 4.78
N PRO A 222 -28.34 4.58 5.61
CA PRO A 222 -29.09 3.37 6.01
C PRO A 222 -29.78 2.71 4.82
N VAL A 223 -30.14 3.50 3.80
CA VAL A 223 -30.79 3.02 2.58
C VAL A 223 -29.77 2.26 1.72
N LEU A 224 -28.59 2.82 1.47
CA LEU A 224 -27.54 2.12 0.71
C LEU A 224 -27.07 0.87 1.45
N GLU A 225 -26.92 0.94 2.77
CA GLU A 225 -26.48 -0.18 3.59
C GLU A 225 -27.50 -1.32 3.58
N SER A 226 -28.79 -1.03 3.74
CA SER A 226 -29.84 -2.05 3.67
C SER A 226 -29.92 -2.72 2.31
N ILE A 227 -29.79 -1.95 1.21
CA ILE A 227 -29.75 -2.48 -0.16
C ILE A 227 -28.53 -3.36 -0.36
N TYR A 228 -27.36 -2.90 0.08
CA TYR A 228 -26.10 -3.64 -0.02
C TYR A 228 -26.18 -4.95 0.78
N ARG A 229 -26.58 -4.89 2.06
CA ARG A 229 -26.75 -6.07 2.92
C ARG A 229 -27.72 -7.08 2.33
N LYS A 230 -28.85 -6.63 1.77
CA LYS A 230 -29.82 -7.50 1.11
C LYS A 230 -29.20 -8.22 -0.10
N LYS A 231 -28.51 -7.48 -0.98
CA LYS A 231 -27.83 -8.07 -2.15
C LYS A 231 -26.73 -9.04 -1.75
N MET A 232 -25.89 -8.67 -0.78
CA MET A 232 -24.81 -9.52 -0.30
C MET A 232 -25.35 -10.80 0.36
N LYS A 233 -26.45 -10.69 1.11
CA LYS A 233 -27.16 -11.86 1.65
C LYS A 233 -27.65 -12.78 0.53
N GLU A 234 -28.34 -12.24 -0.48
CA GLU A 234 -28.81 -13.04 -1.62
C GLU A 234 -27.66 -13.76 -2.36
N LEU A 235 -26.51 -13.09 -2.52
CA LEU A 235 -25.32 -13.69 -3.13
C LEU A 235 -24.70 -14.78 -2.24
N ALA A 236 -24.61 -14.53 -0.93
CA ALA A 236 -24.10 -15.50 0.04
C ALA A 236 -24.99 -16.75 0.08
N ASP A 237 -26.31 -16.58 0.13
CA ASP A 237 -27.29 -17.66 0.13
C ASP A 237 -27.18 -18.50 -1.17
N LYS A 238 -27.05 -17.85 -2.34
CA LYS A 238 -26.81 -18.54 -3.62
C LYS A 238 -25.51 -19.36 -3.59
N ARG A 239 -24.42 -18.80 -3.06
CA ARG A 239 -23.14 -19.51 -2.95
C ARG A 239 -23.24 -20.69 -1.99
N LEU A 240 -23.93 -20.52 -0.86
CA LEU A 240 -24.15 -21.58 0.12
C LEU A 240 -24.96 -22.74 -0.49
N HIS A 241 -26.04 -22.44 -1.22
CA HIS A 241 -26.83 -23.43 -1.93
C HIS A 241 -26.01 -24.18 -2.99
N LEU A 242 -25.18 -23.47 -3.76
CA LEU A 242 -24.29 -24.08 -4.74
C LEU A 242 -23.30 -25.04 -4.07
N LEU A 243 -22.68 -24.62 -2.97
CA LEU A 243 -21.73 -25.44 -2.22
C LEU A 243 -22.39 -26.68 -1.60
N GLN A 244 -23.60 -26.54 -1.05
CA GLN A 244 -24.38 -27.67 -0.55
C GLN A 244 -24.76 -28.66 -1.67
N TYR A 245 -25.16 -28.15 -2.83
CA TYR A 245 -25.46 -28.99 -4.00
C TYR A 245 -24.22 -29.75 -4.49
N ILE A 246 -23.06 -29.08 -4.58
CA ILE A 246 -21.79 -29.71 -4.96
C ILE A 246 -21.44 -30.79 -3.94
N TRP A 247 -21.41 -30.47 -2.65
CA TRP A 247 -21.08 -31.40 -1.56
C TRP A 247 -21.95 -32.66 -1.60
N THR A 248 -23.27 -32.50 -1.78
CA THR A 248 -24.21 -33.63 -1.81
C THR A 248 -23.97 -34.53 -3.03
N ASN A 249 -23.64 -33.97 -4.19
CA ASN A 249 -23.44 -34.73 -5.43
C ASN A 249 -22.02 -35.28 -5.62
N THR A 250 -21.00 -34.70 -4.97
CA THR A 250 -19.62 -35.23 -5.02
C THR A 250 -19.39 -36.36 -4.02
N HIS A 251 -20.18 -36.46 -2.94
CA HIS A 251 -20.06 -37.52 -1.93
C HIS A 251 -21.02 -38.70 -2.13
N LEU A 252 -21.83 -38.71 -3.21
CA LEU A 252 -22.65 -39.86 -3.61
C LEU A 252 -21.90 -40.89 -4.48
N HIS A 253 -20.60 -40.68 -4.76
CA HIS A 253 -19.80 -41.53 -5.65
C HIS A 253 -18.45 -42.03 -5.08
N LEU A 254 -18.31 -42.13 -3.76
CA LEU A 254 -17.23 -42.93 -3.17
C LEU A 254 -17.81 -44.28 -2.71
N PRO A 255 -17.39 -45.42 -3.30
CA PRO A 255 -17.79 -46.75 -2.85
C PRO A 255 -17.23 -47.09 -1.46
#